data_AF-H6Q9D6-F1
#
_entry.id   AF-H6Q9D6-F1
#
_cell.length_a   1.000
_cell.length_b   1.000
_cell.length_c   1.000
_cell.angle_alpha   90.00
_cell.angle_beta   90.00
_cell.angle_gamma   90.00
#
_symmetry.space_group_name_H-M   'P 1'
#
loop_
_entity.id
_entity.type
_entity.pdbx_description
1 polymer ?
#
loop_
_entity_poly.entity_id
_entity_poly.type
_entity_poly.pdbx_seq_one_letter_code
_entity_poly.pdbx_strand_id
1 'polypeptide(L)'
;MRWLVRLWELILERFHLKEFLEHPVPRYSNINPLYWFGDVAAVSFFLLALTGFFLALLYTPGMAVKEVPTSALMPWDVLHPKKTETVQATQSYLSVYTITYLTPFGFILRQFHLWAAYMMIMAAFVHFFAKFVLGSYKRKGGGALWFLGVLLGFLTVNQAVLGYILPLHLDGILALLIGLNLFRYFDYIGIPVGGLIIALLGSNYPTDAVIKMIYVAHILVVPAIILILLGLKIQGILYGGVSPPPVRDQELAKKMVDDKEPFYPHRFALMTGQVFLQISLLLLLVAFFPQPLLEPWAPGEIVPAGVRPPWPVMWYYTYVKMIDPFISVGIPIIMVLFALVVPLLDRRGGSSISERWLWILIAIIYMAIIGYGSVLGFIIEIPKQITPFTRIAVPPDSAVPYIGTPSPIG
;
A
#
# COMPACT_ATOMS: atom_id res chain seq x y z
N MET A 1 -25.58 34.55 17.34
CA MET A 1 -24.13 34.88 17.36
C MET A 1 -23.45 34.61 18.71
N ARG A 2 -23.86 35.21 19.85
CA ARG A 2 -23.17 34.99 21.15
C ARG A 2 -23.12 33.53 21.63
N TRP A 3 -24.18 32.75 21.38
CA TRP A 3 -24.21 31.33 21.75
C TRP A 3 -23.27 30.47 20.88
N LEU A 4 -23.11 30.82 19.60
CA LEU A 4 -22.17 30.14 18.70
C LEU A 4 -20.72 30.39 19.11
N VAL A 5 -20.38 31.62 19.51
CA VAL A 5 -19.05 31.96 20.02
C VAL A 5 -18.75 31.21 21.32
N ARG A 6 -19.69 31.19 22.27
CA ARG A 6 -19.54 30.40 23.50
C ARG A 6 -19.41 28.91 23.23
N LEU A 7 -20.21 28.37 22.30
CA LEU A 7 -20.12 26.97 21.89
C LEU A 7 -18.75 26.67 21.28
N TRP A 8 -18.24 27.57 20.45
CA TRP A 8 -16.92 27.47 19.85
C TRP A 8 -15.80 27.52 20.90
N GLU A 9 -15.84 28.46 21.84
CA GLU A 9 -14.89 28.54 22.95
C GLU A 9 -14.92 27.27 23.82
N LEU A 10 -16.11 26.78 24.15
CA LEU A 10 -16.28 25.52 24.88
C LEU A 10 -15.66 24.33 24.14
N ILE A 11 -15.81 24.25 22.82
CA ILE A 11 -15.20 23.20 22.00
C ILE A 11 -13.67 23.35 22.00
N LEU A 12 -13.15 24.57 21.80
CA LEU A 12 -11.72 24.83 21.79
C LEU A 12 -11.05 24.45 23.13
N GLU A 13 -11.69 24.81 24.24
CA GLU A 13 -11.22 24.52 25.59
C GLU A 13 -11.30 23.03 25.90
N ARG A 14 -12.46 22.39 25.64
CA ARG A 14 -12.69 20.97 25.98
C ARG A 14 -11.77 20.01 25.24
N PHE A 15 -11.41 20.34 24.00
CA PHE A 15 -10.59 19.48 23.14
C PHE A 15 -9.14 20.00 22.98
N HIS A 16 -8.74 21.04 23.72
CA HIS A 16 -7.41 21.66 23.62
C HIS A 16 -7.03 22.05 22.18
N LEU A 17 -8.01 22.39 21.35
CA LEU A 17 -7.79 22.67 19.92
C LEU A 17 -7.04 23.97 19.70
N LYS A 18 -7.04 24.89 20.67
CA LYS A 18 -6.29 26.14 20.58
C LYS A 18 -4.79 25.88 20.40
N GLU A 19 -4.23 24.95 21.16
CA GLU A 19 -2.81 24.57 21.09
C GLU A 19 -2.45 23.99 19.71
N PHE A 20 -3.36 23.22 19.12
CA PHE A 20 -3.21 22.69 17.77
C PHE A 20 -3.28 23.78 16.70
N LEU A 21 -4.28 24.68 16.78
CA LEU A 21 -4.48 25.77 15.82
C LEU A 21 -3.35 26.81 15.87
N GLU A 22 -2.76 27.03 17.05
CA GLU A 22 -1.65 27.95 17.26
C GLU A 22 -0.27 27.27 17.08
N HIS A 23 -0.23 25.98 16.74
CA HIS A 23 1.02 25.25 16.57
C HIS A 23 1.90 25.93 15.50
N PRO A 24 3.18 26.24 15.80
CA PRO A 24 4.03 27.01 14.91
C PRO A 24 4.61 26.14 13.80
N VAL A 25 4.27 26.46 12.55
CA VAL A 25 4.68 25.73 11.35
C VAL A 25 5.64 26.59 10.51
N PRO A 26 6.80 26.07 10.07
CA PRO A 26 7.72 26.82 9.22
C PRO A 26 7.13 27.16 7.85
N ARG A 27 7.26 28.43 7.42
CA ARG A 27 6.63 28.93 6.19
C ARG A 27 7.06 28.19 4.92
N TYR A 28 8.32 27.81 4.80
CA TYR A 28 8.79 27.06 3.63
C TYR A 28 8.03 25.74 3.42
N SER A 29 7.53 25.13 4.50
CA SER A 29 6.76 23.89 4.44
C SER A 29 5.35 24.10 3.92
N ASN A 30 4.86 25.34 3.89
CA ASN A 30 3.58 25.77 3.31
C ASN A 30 3.70 26.19 1.85
N ILE A 31 4.91 26.32 1.30
CA ILE A 31 5.12 26.77 -0.08
C ILE A 31 5.62 25.63 -0.96
N ASN A 32 6.43 24.73 -0.40
CA ASN A 32 7.08 23.66 -1.15
C ASN A 32 6.25 22.35 -1.11
N PRO A 33 5.70 21.88 -2.26
CA PRO A 33 4.89 20.67 -2.32
C PRO A 33 5.61 19.38 -1.87
N LEU A 34 6.94 19.33 -1.90
CA LEU A 34 7.72 18.19 -1.42
C LEU A 34 7.51 17.91 0.09
N TYR A 35 6.97 18.87 0.83
CA TYR A 35 6.60 18.71 2.23
C TYR A 35 5.17 18.21 2.43
N TRP A 36 4.35 18.21 1.37
CA TRP A 36 2.93 17.88 1.44
C TRP A 36 2.63 16.43 1.10
N PHE A 37 3.53 15.72 0.40
CA PHE A 37 3.30 14.31 0.05
C PHE A 37 3.14 13.38 1.26
N GLY A 38 3.67 13.75 2.42
CA GLY A 38 3.39 13.04 3.68
C GLY A 38 1.92 13.18 4.09
N ASP A 39 1.37 14.39 3.97
CA ASP A 39 -0.03 14.70 4.26
C ASP A 39 -0.95 14.04 3.23
N VAL A 40 -0.61 14.05 1.94
CA VAL A 40 -1.37 13.35 0.89
C VAL A 40 -1.47 11.85 1.19
N ALA A 41 -0.37 11.21 1.60
CA ALA A 41 -0.37 9.80 1.98
C ALA A 41 -1.23 9.53 3.23
N ALA A 42 -1.14 10.40 4.24
CA ALA A 42 -1.95 10.30 5.46
C ALA A 42 -3.45 10.49 5.18
N VAL A 43 -3.82 11.49 4.37
CA VAL A 43 -5.20 11.71 3.95
C VAL A 43 -5.72 10.52 3.15
N SER A 44 -4.93 9.96 2.22
CA SER A 44 -5.30 8.75 1.50
C SER A 44 -5.55 7.57 2.44
N PHE A 45 -4.75 7.40 3.49
CA PHE A 45 -4.98 6.36 4.50
C PHE A 45 -6.36 6.50 5.18
N PHE A 46 -6.74 7.72 5.58
CA PHE A 46 -8.06 7.93 6.20
C PHE A 46 -9.22 7.76 5.20
N LEU A 47 -9.04 8.20 3.95
CA LEU A 47 -10.02 7.96 2.87
C LEU A 47 -10.19 6.46 2.60
N LEU A 48 -9.09 5.70 2.62
CA LEU A 48 -9.10 4.24 2.51
C LEU A 48 -9.78 3.58 3.70
N ALA A 49 -9.49 4.01 4.92
CA ALA A 49 -10.16 3.47 6.11
C ALA A 49 -11.68 3.69 6.04
N LEU A 50 -12.12 4.88 5.63
CA LEU A 50 -13.55 5.21 5.48
C LEU A 50 -14.23 4.37 4.40
N THR A 51 -13.66 4.34 3.19
CA THR A 51 -14.24 3.57 2.08
C THR A 51 -14.14 2.06 2.31
N GLY A 52 -13.04 1.61 2.93
CA GLY A 52 -12.81 0.22 3.31
C GLY A 52 -13.78 -0.27 4.37
N PHE A 53 -14.16 0.57 5.33
CA PHE A 53 -15.23 0.27 6.28
C PHE A 53 -16.54 -0.07 5.57
N PHE A 54 -16.99 0.76 4.62
CA PHE A 54 -18.22 0.49 3.87
C PHE A 54 -18.09 -0.76 2.98
N LEU A 55 -16.94 -0.97 2.34
CA LEU A 55 -16.70 -2.18 1.55
C LEU A 55 -16.71 -3.44 2.44
N ALA A 56 -16.15 -3.36 3.66
CA ALA A 56 -16.12 -4.48 4.59
C ALA A 56 -17.52 -4.90 5.05
N LEU A 57 -18.48 -3.96 5.15
CA LEU A 57 -19.88 -4.29 5.47
C LEU A 57 -20.59 -5.08 4.35
N LEU A 58 -20.11 -4.93 3.11
CA LEU A 58 -20.72 -5.55 1.93
C LEU A 58 -19.97 -6.79 1.45
N TYR A 59 -18.69 -6.90 1.79
CA TYR A 59 -17.80 -7.95 1.30
C TYR A 59 -17.92 -9.22 2.13
N THR A 60 -18.00 -10.37 1.47
CA THR A 60 -18.00 -11.69 2.11
C THR A 60 -16.78 -12.50 1.67
N PRO A 61 -15.80 -12.74 2.55
CA PRO A 61 -14.65 -13.59 2.24
C PRO A 61 -15.06 -15.05 2.15
N GLY A 62 -14.64 -15.74 1.10
CA GLY A 62 -14.74 -17.19 1.03
C GLY A 62 -14.31 -17.78 -0.30
N MET A 63 -13.89 -19.05 -0.27
CA MET A 63 -13.50 -19.79 -1.48
C MET A 63 -14.58 -20.75 -2.00
N ALA A 64 -15.77 -20.78 -1.39
CA ALA A 64 -16.90 -21.55 -1.90
C ALA A 64 -17.20 -21.17 -3.35
N VAL A 65 -17.24 -22.16 -4.25
CA VAL A 65 -17.45 -21.97 -5.68
C VAL A 65 -18.93 -22.04 -6.00
N LYS A 66 -19.40 -21.14 -6.87
CA LYS A 66 -20.71 -21.22 -7.50
C LYS A 66 -20.56 -21.16 -9.01
N GLU A 67 -21.41 -21.92 -9.70
CA GLU A 67 -21.59 -21.79 -11.15
C GLU A 67 -22.62 -20.70 -11.43
N VAL A 68 -22.23 -19.77 -12.29
CA VAL A 68 -23.05 -18.61 -12.65
C VAL A 68 -23.18 -18.58 -14.18
N PRO A 69 -24.39 -18.35 -14.73
CA PRO A 69 -24.56 -18.15 -16.17
C PRO A 69 -23.69 -16.99 -16.65
N THR A 70 -22.98 -17.17 -17.76
CA THR A 70 -22.12 -16.12 -18.33
C THR A 70 -22.91 -14.86 -18.67
N SER A 71 -24.20 -15.01 -19.01
CA SER A 71 -25.14 -13.91 -19.25
C SER A 71 -25.45 -13.05 -18.02
N ALA A 72 -25.16 -13.53 -16.80
CA ALA A 72 -25.34 -12.79 -15.57
C ALA A 72 -24.13 -11.91 -15.20
N LEU A 73 -22.99 -12.09 -15.90
CA LEU A 73 -21.79 -11.26 -15.79
C LEU A 73 -21.85 -10.09 -16.79
N MET A 74 -21.13 -9.00 -16.53
CA MET A 74 -21.20 -7.83 -17.40
C MET A 74 -20.52 -8.09 -18.75
N PRO A 75 -21.10 -7.64 -19.90
CA PRO A 75 -20.58 -7.94 -21.24
C PRO A 75 -19.17 -7.43 -21.53
N TRP A 76 -18.70 -6.42 -20.79
CA TRP A 76 -17.36 -5.82 -20.91
C TRP A 76 -16.37 -6.30 -19.86
N ASP A 77 -16.79 -7.16 -18.92
CA ASP A 77 -15.82 -7.97 -18.19
C ASP A 77 -15.24 -8.88 -19.27
N VAL A 78 -14.05 -8.53 -19.76
CA VAL A 78 -13.31 -9.26 -20.78
C VAL A 78 -12.91 -10.59 -20.17
N LEU A 79 -13.88 -11.50 -20.05
CA LEU A 79 -13.63 -12.92 -19.99
C LEU A 79 -12.98 -13.22 -21.33
N HIS A 80 -11.70 -13.56 -21.34
CA HIS A 80 -11.08 -14.26 -22.46
C HIS A 80 -12.10 -15.27 -22.98
N PRO A 81 -12.29 -15.39 -24.31
CA PRO A 81 -13.48 -15.96 -24.93
C PRO A 81 -13.62 -17.46 -24.65
N LYS A 82 -13.91 -17.83 -23.40
CA LYS A 82 -14.52 -19.08 -23.03
C LYS A 82 -15.97 -18.90 -23.45
N LYS A 83 -16.29 -19.44 -24.63
CA LYS A 83 -17.67 -19.62 -25.12
C LYS A 83 -18.39 -20.67 -24.25
N THR A 84 -18.38 -20.48 -22.93
CA THR A 84 -19.04 -21.37 -21.98
C THR A 84 -20.32 -20.71 -21.51
N GLU A 85 -21.38 -21.50 -21.39
CA GLU A 85 -22.69 -21.03 -20.94
C GLU A 85 -22.66 -20.62 -19.45
N THR A 86 -21.71 -21.19 -18.69
CA THR A 86 -21.48 -20.90 -17.28
C THR A 86 -20.01 -20.61 -16.99
N VAL A 87 -19.77 -19.91 -15.88
CA VAL A 87 -18.46 -19.60 -15.30
C VAL A 87 -18.48 -19.98 -13.82
N GLN A 88 -17.40 -20.58 -13.33
CA GLN A 88 -17.18 -20.85 -11.92
C GLN A 88 -16.51 -19.65 -11.26
N ALA A 89 -17.06 -19.20 -10.13
CA ALA A 89 -16.50 -18.08 -9.38
C ALA A 89 -16.58 -18.34 -7.87
N THR A 90 -15.57 -17.86 -7.16
CA THR A 90 -15.54 -17.90 -5.69
C THR A 90 -16.57 -16.96 -5.08
N GLN A 91 -16.99 -17.23 -3.85
CA GLN A 91 -17.85 -16.36 -3.05
C GLN A 91 -17.27 -14.95 -2.92
N SER A 92 -15.96 -14.84 -2.66
CA SER A 92 -15.25 -13.54 -2.63
C SER A 92 -15.42 -12.77 -3.94
N TYR A 93 -15.23 -13.42 -5.08
CA TYR A 93 -15.41 -12.79 -6.38
C TYR A 93 -16.84 -12.30 -6.60
N LEU A 94 -17.82 -13.15 -6.34
CA LEU A 94 -19.25 -12.81 -6.52
C LEU A 94 -19.70 -11.70 -5.57
N SER A 95 -19.15 -11.63 -4.37
CA SER A 95 -19.39 -10.53 -3.44
C SER A 95 -18.85 -9.21 -3.99
N VAL A 96 -17.63 -9.20 -4.54
CA VAL A 96 -17.07 -8.01 -5.20
C VAL A 96 -17.85 -7.63 -6.45
N TYR A 97 -18.29 -8.60 -7.24
CA TYR A 97 -19.17 -8.36 -8.40
C TYR A 97 -20.47 -7.67 -7.96
N THR A 98 -21.11 -8.17 -6.89
CA THR A 98 -22.33 -7.59 -6.33
C THR A 98 -22.11 -6.16 -5.82
N ILE A 99 -21.00 -5.90 -5.12
CA ILE A 99 -20.61 -4.55 -4.70
C ILE A 99 -20.45 -3.65 -5.92
N THR A 100 -19.70 -4.11 -6.92
CA THR A 100 -19.29 -3.27 -8.05
C THR A 100 -20.48 -2.91 -8.93
N TYR A 101 -21.40 -3.85 -9.15
CA TYR A 101 -22.36 -3.74 -10.24
C TYR A 101 -23.82 -3.80 -9.83
N LEU A 102 -24.14 -4.39 -8.69
CA LEU A 102 -25.53 -4.56 -8.22
C LEU A 102 -25.88 -3.63 -7.05
N THR A 103 -24.88 -3.07 -6.38
CA THR A 103 -25.07 -2.17 -5.23
C THR A 103 -25.12 -0.71 -5.70
N PRO A 104 -26.12 0.10 -5.32
CA PRO A 104 -26.16 1.52 -5.61
C PRO A 104 -24.87 2.22 -5.14
N PHE A 105 -24.24 2.98 -6.04
CA PHE A 105 -22.93 3.65 -5.82
C PHE A 105 -21.74 2.73 -5.50
N GLY A 106 -21.92 1.41 -5.49
CA GLY A 106 -20.86 0.47 -5.09
C GLY A 106 -19.68 0.45 -6.07
N PHE A 107 -19.94 0.67 -7.37
CA PHE A 107 -18.89 0.93 -8.37
C PHE A 107 -17.97 2.08 -7.95
N ILE A 108 -18.56 3.25 -7.64
CA ILE A 108 -17.82 4.46 -7.26
C ILE A 108 -17.05 4.21 -5.97
N LEU A 109 -17.69 3.59 -4.97
CA LEU A 109 -17.06 3.26 -3.70
C LEU A 109 -15.80 2.39 -3.89
N ARG A 110 -15.92 1.29 -4.66
CA ARG A 110 -14.80 0.38 -4.94
C ARG A 110 -13.70 1.09 -5.74
N GLN A 111 -14.06 1.81 -6.80
CA GLN A 111 -13.09 2.51 -7.64
C GLN A 111 -12.37 3.63 -6.87
N PHE A 112 -13.09 4.35 -6.01
CA PHE A 112 -12.48 5.37 -5.15
C PHE A 112 -11.49 4.75 -4.18
N HIS A 113 -11.84 3.62 -3.54
CA HIS A 113 -10.94 2.89 -2.67
C HIS A 113 -9.66 2.44 -3.41
N LEU A 114 -9.80 1.87 -4.62
CA LEU A 114 -8.65 1.47 -5.44
C LEU A 114 -7.75 2.65 -5.82
N TRP A 115 -8.32 3.75 -6.32
CA TRP A 115 -7.56 4.93 -6.71
C TRP A 115 -6.91 5.63 -5.51
N ALA A 116 -7.57 5.64 -4.34
CA ALA A 116 -7.00 6.15 -3.10
C ALA A 116 -5.79 5.30 -2.66
N ALA A 117 -5.81 3.98 -2.87
CA ALA A 117 -4.68 3.10 -2.60
C ALA A 117 -3.49 3.42 -3.50
N TYR A 118 -3.70 3.57 -4.81
CA TYR A 118 -2.65 3.97 -5.74
C TYR A 118 -2.08 5.35 -5.43
N MET A 119 -2.94 6.30 -5.05
CA MET A 119 -2.49 7.62 -4.62
C MET A 119 -1.67 7.57 -3.33
N MET A 120 -2.07 6.77 -2.34
CA MET A 120 -1.31 6.57 -1.11
C MET A 120 0.09 6.04 -1.39
N ILE A 121 0.18 5.01 -2.25
CA ILE A 121 1.45 4.39 -2.63
C ILE A 121 2.34 5.41 -3.37
N MET A 122 1.79 6.11 -4.37
CA MET A 122 2.53 7.13 -5.11
C MET A 122 3.04 8.23 -4.17
N ALA A 123 2.18 8.77 -3.32
CA ALA A 123 2.55 9.80 -2.35
C ALA A 123 3.61 9.30 -1.36
N ALA A 124 3.52 8.05 -0.89
CA ALA A 124 4.51 7.43 -0.01
C ALA A 124 5.88 7.28 -0.70
N PHE A 125 5.92 6.85 -1.97
CA PHE A 125 7.16 6.77 -2.75
C PHE A 125 7.79 8.14 -2.96
N VAL A 126 7.01 9.13 -3.42
CA VAL A 126 7.50 10.49 -3.62
C VAL A 126 7.99 11.08 -2.29
N HIS A 127 7.24 10.89 -1.21
CA HIS A 127 7.65 11.32 0.12
C HIS A 127 8.96 10.65 0.56
N PHE A 128 9.09 9.33 0.41
CA PHE A 128 10.30 8.60 0.75
C PHE A 128 11.54 9.14 0.01
N PHE A 129 11.47 9.23 -1.33
CA PHE A 129 12.59 9.70 -2.13
C PHE A 129 12.91 11.18 -1.89
N ALA A 130 11.89 12.02 -1.72
CA ALA A 130 12.10 13.42 -1.37
C ALA A 130 12.86 13.52 -0.03
N LYS A 131 12.45 12.80 1.01
CA LYS A 131 13.12 12.83 2.32
C LYS A 131 14.49 12.16 2.30
N PHE A 132 14.71 11.18 1.42
CA PHE A 132 16.01 10.55 1.19
C PHE A 132 17.01 11.56 0.61
N VAL A 133 16.62 12.22 -0.50
CA VAL A 133 17.43 13.21 -1.21
C VAL A 133 17.71 14.42 -0.32
N LEU A 134 16.69 14.91 0.39
CA LEU A 134 16.81 16.04 1.32
C LEU A 134 17.63 15.71 2.59
N GLY A 135 17.91 14.43 2.86
CA GLY A 135 18.60 14.02 4.08
C GLY A 135 17.84 14.37 5.35
N SER A 136 16.50 14.34 5.30
CA SER A 136 15.65 14.80 6.40
C SER A 136 15.87 14.00 7.70
N TYR A 137 16.41 12.79 7.59
CA TYR A 137 16.80 11.95 8.73
C TYR A 137 17.99 12.51 9.53
N LYS A 138 18.79 13.43 8.98
CA LYS A 138 19.91 14.08 9.68
C LYS A 138 19.47 15.07 10.76
N ARG A 139 18.22 15.54 10.72
CA ARG A 139 17.67 16.41 11.77
C ARG A 139 17.70 15.69 13.12
N LYS A 140 17.84 16.43 14.22
CA LYS A 140 17.68 15.89 15.59
C LYS A 140 16.35 15.13 15.73
N GLY A 141 16.40 13.83 16.02
CA GLY A 141 15.21 12.95 16.07
C GLY A 141 14.68 12.49 14.70
N GLY A 142 15.28 12.95 13.59
CA GLY A 142 14.91 12.58 12.23
C GLY A 142 15.17 11.12 11.89
N GLY A 143 16.20 10.50 12.49
CA GLY A 143 16.48 9.07 12.31
C GLY A 143 15.32 8.16 12.77
N ALA A 144 14.65 8.50 13.87
CA ALA A 144 13.47 7.77 14.33
C ALA A 144 12.27 7.96 13.39
N LEU A 145 12.02 9.20 12.94
CA LEU A 145 10.96 9.50 11.97
C LEU A 145 11.19 8.84 10.61
N TRP A 146 12.45 8.67 10.24
CA TRP A 146 12.87 7.95 9.06
C TRP A 146 12.56 6.46 9.18
N PHE A 147 12.97 5.83 10.29
CA PHE A 147 12.63 4.44 10.58
C PHE A 147 11.12 4.20 10.51
N LEU A 148 10.32 5.03 11.18
CA LEU A 148 8.86 4.99 11.10
C LEU A 148 8.35 5.15 9.66
N GLY A 149 8.98 6.03 8.87
CA GLY A 149 8.65 6.23 7.46
C GLY A 149 8.93 5.01 6.58
N VAL A 150 10.07 4.37 6.75
CA VAL A 150 10.42 3.14 6.02
C VAL A 150 9.43 2.03 6.37
N LEU A 151 9.11 1.87 7.66
CA LEU A 151 8.16 0.88 8.14
C LEU A 151 6.75 1.13 7.58
N LEU A 152 6.28 2.39 7.62
CA LEU A 152 5.00 2.78 7.01
C LEU A 152 4.97 2.55 5.51
N GLY A 153 6.06 2.86 4.79
CA GLY A 153 6.17 2.59 3.35
C GLY A 153 6.08 1.09 3.04
N PHE A 154 6.80 0.27 3.80
CA PHE A 154 6.74 -1.19 3.71
C PHE A 154 5.32 -1.71 3.96
N LEU A 155 4.66 -1.27 5.03
CA LEU A 155 3.29 -1.66 5.36
C LEU A 155 2.29 -1.18 4.31
N THR A 156 2.49 0.00 3.72
CA THR A 156 1.61 0.56 2.68
C THR A 156 1.58 -0.34 1.44
N VAL A 157 2.75 -0.78 0.96
CA VAL A 157 2.84 -1.67 -0.20
C VAL A 157 2.24 -3.05 0.11
N ASN A 158 2.55 -3.63 1.28
CA ASN A 158 1.99 -4.92 1.68
C ASN A 158 0.48 -4.86 1.89
N GLN A 159 -0.03 -3.78 2.48
CA GLN A 159 -1.46 -3.56 2.68
C GLN A 159 -2.23 -3.52 1.35
N ALA A 160 -1.64 -2.94 0.31
CA ALA A 160 -2.20 -2.94 -1.03
C ALA A 160 -2.25 -4.36 -1.62
N VAL A 161 -1.21 -5.18 -1.41
CA VAL A 161 -1.20 -6.59 -1.83
C VAL A 161 -2.30 -7.38 -1.12
N LEU A 162 -2.45 -7.22 0.19
CA LEU A 162 -3.50 -7.90 0.95
C LEU A 162 -4.89 -7.58 0.41
N GLY A 163 -5.17 -6.31 0.12
CA GLY A 163 -6.46 -5.90 -0.46
C GLY A 163 -6.67 -6.41 -1.88
N TYR A 164 -5.61 -6.47 -2.67
CA TYR A 164 -5.64 -6.95 -4.05
C TYR A 164 -5.90 -8.46 -4.17
N ILE A 165 -5.59 -9.24 -3.12
CA ILE A 165 -5.91 -10.68 -3.06
C ILE A 165 -7.41 -10.90 -2.84
N LEU A 166 -8.10 -10.03 -2.09
CA LEU A 166 -9.48 -10.28 -1.62
C LEU A 166 -10.52 -10.53 -2.71
N PRO A 167 -10.49 -9.92 -3.91
CA PRO A 167 -11.45 -10.22 -4.96
C PRO A 167 -11.34 -11.64 -5.54
N LEU A 168 -10.19 -12.32 -5.39
CA LEU A 168 -9.91 -13.64 -5.97
C LEU A 168 -10.19 -13.75 -7.49
N HIS A 169 -9.94 -12.67 -8.23
CA HIS A 169 -9.75 -12.73 -9.69
C HIS A 169 -8.35 -13.26 -10.03
N LEU A 170 -8.08 -13.52 -11.32
CA LEU A 170 -6.81 -14.09 -11.81
C LEU A 170 -5.54 -13.41 -11.22
N ASP A 171 -5.48 -12.08 -11.21
CA ASP A 171 -4.30 -11.39 -10.69
C ASP A 171 -4.17 -11.47 -9.15
N GLY A 172 -5.30 -11.51 -8.43
CA GLY A 172 -5.33 -11.59 -6.97
C GLY A 172 -4.88 -12.95 -6.47
N ILE A 173 -5.33 -14.02 -7.15
CA ILE A 173 -4.84 -15.36 -6.85
C ILE A 173 -3.36 -15.52 -7.24
N LEU A 174 -2.90 -14.89 -8.32
CA LEU A 174 -1.48 -14.87 -8.69
C LEU A 174 -0.64 -14.23 -7.57
N ALA A 175 -1.09 -13.09 -7.03
CA ALA A 175 -0.41 -12.44 -5.92
C ALA A 175 -0.36 -13.34 -4.67
N LEU A 176 -1.46 -14.01 -4.33
CA LEU A 176 -1.51 -14.97 -3.21
C LEU A 176 -0.53 -16.13 -3.40
N LEU A 177 -0.51 -16.72 -4.60
CA LEU A 177 0.39 -17.84 -4.90
C LEU A 177 1.87 -17.40 -4.84
N ILE A 178 2.21 -16.21 -5.32
CA ILE A 178 3.57 -15.67 -5.19
C ILE A 178 3.94 -15.48 -3.71
N GLY A 179 3.02 -14.93 -2.90
CA GLY A 179 3.23 -14.72 -1.47
C GLY A 179 3.43 -16.03 -0.70
N LEU A 180 2.56 -17.02 -0.89
CA LEU A 180 2.70 -18.33 -0.24
C LEU A 180 4.01 -19.03 -0.62
N ASN A 181 4.40 -18.96 -1.90
CA ASN A 181 5.65 -19.54 -2.35
C ASN A 181 6.89 -18.82 -1.80
N LEU A 182 6.81 -17.50 -1.60
CA LEU A 182 7.87 -16.74 -0.94
C LEU A 182 8.09 -17.25 0.50
N PHE A 183 7.03 -17.47 1.27
CA PHE A 183 7.16 -17.99 2.63
C PHE A 183 7.67 -19.43 2.66
N ARG A 184 7.23 -20.29 1.73
CA ARG A 184 7.77 -21.65 1.57
C ARG A 184 9.25 -21.63 1.22
N TYR A 185 9.65 -20.69 0.37
CA TYR A 185 11.05 -20.51 0.01
C TYR A 185 11.89 -20.09 1.22
N PHE A 186 11.40 -19.14 2.03
CA PHE A 186 12.06 -18.74 3.27
C PHE A 186 12.22 -19.89 4.26
N ASP A 187 11.17 -20.70 4.43
CA ASP A 187 11.24 -21.90 5.28
C ASP A 187 12.29 -22.89 4.75
N TYR A 188 12.29 -23.15 3.44
CA TYR A 188 13.24 -24.03 2.78
C TYR A 188 14.71 -23.60 2.96
N ILE A 189 15.00 -22.30 2.95
CA ILE A 189 16.36 -21.78 3.18
C ILE A 189 16.66 -21.50 4.66
N GLY A 190 15.79 -21.92 5.58
CA GLY A 190 15.99 -21.83 7.03
C GLY A 190 15.77 -20.43 7.63
N ILE A 191 15.05 -19.53 6.95
CA ILE A 191 14.63 -18.25 7.53
C ILE A 191 13.33 -18.50 8.33
N PRO A 192 13.35 -18.35 9.68
CA PRO A 192 12.25 -18.80 10.55
C PRO A 192 10.90 -18.15 10.25
N VAL A 193 10.89 -16.96 9.64
CA VAL A 193 9.66 -16.24 9.30
C VAL A 193 8.79 -17.01 8.31
N GLY A 194 9.38 -17.82 7.42
CA GLY A 194 8.64 -18.61 6.44
C GLY A 194 7.73 -19.63 7.09
N GLY A 195 8.32 -20.52 7.89
CA GLY A 195 7.59 -21.55 8.64
C GLY A 195 6.60 -20.97 9.63
N LEU A 196 6.94 -19.85 10.31
CA LEU A 196 6.02 -19.18 11.22
C LEU A 196 4.75 -18.69 10.50
N ILE A 197 4.89 -18.01 9.36
CA ILE A 197 3.73 -17.50 8.62
C ILE A 197 2.87 -18.65 8.08
N ILE A 198 3.50 -19.70 7.56
CA ILE A 198 2.78 -20.90 7.09
C ILE A 198 2.00 -21.56 8.23
N ALA A 199 2.62 -21.69 9.41
CA ALA A 199 1.98 -22.26 10.59
C ALA A 199 0.79 -21.41 11.06
N LEU A 200 0.93 -20.08 11.05
CA LEU A 200 -0.15 -19.15 11.38
C LEU A 200 -1.31 -19.24 10.38
N LEU A 201 -1.00 -19.36 9.08
CA LEU A 201 -1.98 -19.53 8.01
C LEU A 201 -2.67 -20.90 8.04
N GLY A 202 -2.04 -21.90 8.65
CA GLY A 202 -2.51 -23.29 8.72
C GLY A 202 -2.50 -24.03 7.37
N SER A 203 -2.00 -23.40 6.30
CA SER A 203 -1.98 -23.98 4.96
C SER A 203 -0.92 -23.32 4.07
N ASN A 204 -0.31 -24.14 3.22
CA ASN A 204 0.58 -23.72 2.13
C ASN A 204 -0.14 -23.44 0.81
N TYR A 205 -1.46 -23.64 0.79
CA TYR A 205 -2.33 -23.47 -0.37
C TYR A 205 -3.42 -22.44 -0.08
N PRO A 206 -3.99 -21.81 -1.12
CA PRO A 206 -5.22 -21.05 -0.98
C PRO A 206 -6.31 -21.95 -0.36
N THR A 207 -6.85 -21.52 0.78
CA THR A 207 -7.94 -22.18 1.50
C THR A 207 -8.87 -21.10 2.04
N ASP A 208 -10.09 -21.49 2.40
CA ASP A 208 -11.06 -20.57 3.02
C ASP A 208 -10.52 -19.89 4.29
N ALA A 209 -9.77 -20.64 5.11
CA ALA A 209 -9.11 -20.11 6.31
C ALA A 209 -8.06 -19.04 5.97
N VAL A 210 -7.21 -19.29 4.97
CA VAL A 210 -6.19 -18.32 4.51
C VAL A 210 -6.83 -17.03 4.02
N ILE A 211 -7.92 -17.11 3.24
CA ILE A 211 -8.61 -15.92 2.75
C ILE A 211 -9.24 -15.11 3.89
N LYS A 212 -9.85 -15.78 4.87
CA LYS A 212 -10.39 -15.11 6.07
C LYS A 212 -9.30 -14.42 6.89
N MET A 213 -8.13 -15.03 7.03
CA MET A 213 -6.99 -14.40 7.72
C MET A 213 -6.46 -13.19 6.96
N ILE A 214 -6.33 -13.27 5.63
CA ILE A 214 -5.93 -12.13 4.79
C ILE A 214 -6.96 -11.01 4.89
N TYR A 215 -8.26 -11.33 4.91
CA TYR A 215 -9.32 -10.36 5.14
C TYR A 215 -9.17 -9.64 6.48
N VAL A 216 -9.02 -10.38 7.60
CA VAL A 216 -8.80 -9.79 8.93
C VAL A 216 -7.51 -8.95 8.98
N ALA A 217 -6.43 -9.44 8.35
CA ALA A 217 -5.17 -8.72 8.26
C ALA A 217 -5.34 -7.39 7.51
N HIS A 218 -6.07 -7.41 6.39
CA HIS A 218 -6.29 -6.25 5.54
C HIS A 218 -7.22 -5.22 6.17
N ILE A 219 -8.34 -5.61 6.79
CA ILE A 219 -9.31 -4.62 7.27
C ILE A 219 -8.98 -4.08 8.67
N LEU A 220 -8.25 -4.85 9.48
CA LEU A 220 -8.06 -4.55 10.90
C LEU A 220 -6.59 -4.48 11.28
N VAL A 221 -5.86 -5.60 11.18
CA VAL A 221 -4.54 -5.72 11.82
C VAL A 221 -3.53 -4.75 11.23
N VAL A 222 -3.34 -4.78 9.91
CA VAL A 222 -2.34 -3.93 9.23
C VAL A 222 -2.75 -2.45 9.27
N PRO A 223 -4.01 -2.05 8.99
CA PRO A 223 -4.44 -0.66 9.18
C PRO A 223 -4.26 -0.15 10.61
N ALA A 224 -4.54 -0.96 11.64
CA ALA A 224 -4.35 -0.55 13.02
C ALA A 224 -2.86 -0.29 13.34
N ILE A 225 -1.96 -1.14 12.84
CA ILE A 225 -0.51 -0.92 12.98
C ILE A 225 -0.09 0.36 12.23
N ILE A 226 -0.57 0.57 11.00
CA ILE A 226 -0.31 1.79 10.23
C ILE A 226 -0.79 3.03 11.00
N LEU A 227 -2.00 3.00 11.58
CA LEU A 227 -2.56 4.10 12.35
C LEU A 227 -1.69 4.46 13.57
N ILE A 228 -1.24 3.46 14.33
CA ILE A 228 -0.36 3.67 15.49
C ILE A 228 0.97 4.29 15.05
N LEU A 229 1.61 3.72 14.03
CA LEU A 229 2.89 4.22 13.51
C LEU A 229 2.78 5.63 12.91
N LEU A 230 1.65 5.92 12.23
CA LEU A 230 1.34 7.23 11.70
C LEU A 230 1.16 8.25 12.83
N GLY A 231 0.44 7.88 13.89
CA GLY A 231 0.31 8.71 15.10
C GLY A 231 1.66 9.03 15.74
N LEU A 232 2.51 8.02 15.95
CA LEU A 232 3.88 8.20 16.45
C LEU A 232 4.72 9.11 15.54
N LYS A 233 4.58 8.95 14.22
CA LYS A 233 5.31 9.76 13.24
C LYS A 233 4.85 11.23 13.27
N ILE A 234 3.54 11.48 13.29
CA ILE A 234 2.98 12.84 13.38
C ILE A 234 3.41 13.49 14.70
N GLN A 235 3.28 12.78 15.81
CA GLN A 235 3.72 13.27 17.13
C GLN A 235 5.20 13.64 17.13
N GLY A 236 6.07 12.81 16.56
CA GLY A 236 7.50 13.14 16.46
C GLY A 236 7.81 14.31 15.52
N ILE A 237 6.96 14.60 14.52
CA ILE A 237 7.04 15.83 13.71
C ILE A 237 6.61 17.04 14.54
N LEU A 238 5.52 16.95 15.29
CA LEU A 238 5.00 18.04 16.12
C LEU A 238 6.01 18.47 17.20
N TYR A 239 6.74 17.52 17.81
CA TYR A 239 7.80 17.81 18.77
C TYR A 239 9.13 18.21 18.12
N GLY A 240 9.53 17.50 17.06
CA GLY A 240 10.86 17.67 16.45
C GLY A 240 10.95 18.76 15.38
N GLY A 241 9.81 19.27 14.92
CA GLY A 241 9.70 20.22 13.81
C GLY A 241 9.87 19.56 12.43
N VAL A 242 9.63 20.36 11.40
CA VAL A 242 9.83 19.98 10.00
C VAL A 242 11.32 20.03 9.65
N SER A 243 11.78 19.14 8.75
CA SER A 243 13.18 19.15 8.28
C SER A 243 13.50 20.45 7.51
N PRO A 244 14.67 21.08 7.75
CA PRO A 244 15.05 22.29 7.02
C PRO A 244 15.18 22.03 5.51
N PRO A 245 15.05 23.08 4.68
CA PRO A 245 15.32 22.99 3.25
C PRO A 245 16.81 22.69 2.96
N PRO A 246 17.13 22.13 1.79
CA PRO A 246 18.47 21.65 1.45
C PRO A 246 19.37 22.79 0.94
N VAL A 247 19.57 23.82 1.76
CA VAL A 247 20.42 24.98 1.43
C VAL A 247 21.84 24.79 1.99
N ARG A 248 22.85 25.33 1.31
CA ARG A 248 24.27 25.24 1.73
C ARG A 248 24.58 26.15 2.92
N ASP A 249 23.96 27.34 2.95
CA ASP A 249 24.09 28.28 4.06
C ASP A 249 23.27 27.79 5.27
N GLN A 250 23.98 27.38 6.33
CA GLN A 250 23.36 26.88 7.56
C GLN A 250 22.63 27.96 8.36
N GLU A 251 23.08 29.21 8.30
CA GLU A 251 22.42 30.31 9.00
C GLU A 251 21.11 30.68 8.29
N LEU A 252 21.10 30.67 6.95
CA LEU A 252 19.86 30.77 6.19
C LEU A 252 18.91 29.61 6.53
N ALA A 253 19.41 28.37 6.59
CA ALA A 253 18.58 27.21 6.95
C ALA A 253 17.91 27.36 8.32
N LYS A 254 18.66 27.84 9.33
CA LYS A 254 18.13 28.12 10.67
C LYS A 254 17.07 29.22 10.64
N LYS A 255 17.36 30.35 9.98
CA LYS A 255 16.39 31.45 9.80
C LYS A 255 15.08 30.96 9.18
N MET A 256 15.14 30.10 8.17
CA MET A 256 13.93 29.53 7.54
C MET A 256 13.17 28.56 8.47
N VAL A 257 13.86 27.84 9.35
CA VAL A 257 13.21 26.98 10.37
C VAL A 257 12.53 27.81 11.45
N ASP A 258 13.11 28.95 11.80
CA ASP A 258 12.60 29.85 12.82
C ASP A 258 11.50 30.80 12.31
N ASP A 259 11.44 31.04 10.99
CA ASP A 259 10.33 31.72 10.31
C ASP A 259 9.07 30.83 10.29
N LYS A 260 8.39 30.83 11.44
CA LYS A 260 7.18 30.05 11.71
C LYS A 260 5.97 30.97 11.76
N GLU A 261 4.85 30.42 11.33
CA GLU A 261 3.53 31.01 11.47
C GLU A 261 2.57 30.02 12.14
N PRO A 262 1.51 30.51 12.82
CA PRO A 262 0.49 29.62 13.38
C PRO A 262 -0.16 28.76 12.30
N PHE A 263 -0.53 27.52 12.66
CA PHE A 263 -1.20 26.59 11.76
C PHE A 263 -2.51 27.17 11.18
N TYR A 264 -3.31 27.85 12.01
CA TYR A 264 -4.50 28.58 11.57
C TYR A 264 -4.18 30.09 11.40
N PRO A 265 -4.67 30.75 10.33
CA PRO A 265 -5.60 30.26 9.31
C PRO A 265 -4.93 29.64 8.07
N HIS A 266 -3.67 29.99 7.78
CA HIS A 266 -3.07 29.75 6.47
C HIS A 266 -2.85 28.26 6.16
N ARG A 267 -2.14 27.54 7.03
CA ARG A 267 -1.87 26.11 6.81
C ARG A 267 -3.15 25.29 6.88
N PHE A 268 -4.08 25.63 7.78
CA PHE A 268 -5.39 25.00 7.82
C PHE A 268 -6.16 25.13 6.49
N ALA A 269 -6.17 26.32 5.88
CA ALA A 269 -6.81 26.55 4.59
C ALA A 269 -6.13 25.76 3.45
N LEU A 270 -4.80 25.73 3.42
CA LEU A 270 -4.03 24.94 2.45
C LEU A 270 -4.29 23.45 2.58
N MET A 271 -4.30 22.91 3.81
CA MET A 271 -4.60 21.50 4.08
C MET A 271 -6.04 21.16 3.65
N THR A 272 -7.00 22.03 3.97
CA THR A 272 -8.40 21.86 3.56
C THR A 272 -8.53 21.85 2.03
N GLY A 273 -7.91 22.82 1.36
CA GLY A 273 -7.87 22.90 -0.10
C GLY A 273 -7.22 21.66 -0.74
N GLN A 274 -6.13 21.16 -0.16
CA GLN A 274 -5.47 19.93 -0.58
C GLN A 274 -6.41 18.72 -0.46
N VAL A 275 -7.14 18.56 0.64
CA VAL A 275 -8.10 17.44 0.82
C VAL A 275 -9.20 17.50 -0.25
N PHE A 276 -9.79 18.67 -0.50
CA PHE A 276 -10.80 18.81 -1.55
C PHE A 276 -10.23 18.50 -2.93
N LEU A 277 -9.06 19.06 -3.27
CA LEU A 277 -8.38 18.77 -4.53
C LEU A 277 -8.09 17.27 -4.69
N GLN A 278 -7.67 16.62 -3.62
CA GLN A 278 -7.38 15.19 -3.59
C GLN A 278 -8.63 14.35 -3.86
N ILE A 279 -9.75 14.66 -3.20
CA ILE A 279 -11.04 14.00 -3.44
C ILE A 279 -11.53 14.26 -4.88
N SER A 280 -11.43 15.50 -5.37
CA SER A 280 -11.79 15.85 -6.74
C SER A 280 -10.96 15.06 -7.75
N LEU A 281 -9.64 14.97 -7.56
CA LEU A 281 -8.76 14.18 -8.43
C LEU A 281 -9.13 12.69 -8.40
N LEU A 282 -9.40 12.12 -7.22
CA LEU A 282 -9.84 10.73 -7.10
C LEU A 282 -11.16 10.49 -7.85
N LEU A 283 -12.14 11.38 -7.73
CA LEU A 283 -13.40 11.27 -8.47
C LEU A 283 -13.21 11.40 -9.98
N LEU A 284 -12.29 12.26 -10.44
CA LEU A 284 -11.92 12.34 -11.86
C LEU A 284 -11.29 11.03 -12.34
N LEU A 285 -10.38 10.43 -11.56
CA LEU A 285 -9.79 9.13 -11.90
C LEU A 285 -10.82 8.01 -11.96
N VAL A 286 -11.80 8.00 -11.05
CA VAL A 286 -12.93 7.07 -11.07
C VAL A 286 -13.76 7.25 -12.35
N ALA A 287 -14.04 8.49 -12.76
CA ALA A 287 -14.88 8.79 -13.90
C ALA A 287 -14.20 8.52 -15.25
N PHE A 288 -12.93 8.91 -15.40
CA PHE A 288 -12.21 8.85 -16.68
C PHE A 288 -11.36 7.59 -16.85
N PHE A 289 -10.95 6.94 -15.76
CA PHE A 289 -10.09 5.76 -15.79
C PHE A 289 -10.65 4.63 -14.92
N PRO A 290 -11.90 4.20 -15.12
CA PRO A 290 -12.43 3.06 -14.39
C PRO A 290 -11.61 1.80 -14.67
N GLN A 291 -11.41 0.98 -13.65
CA GLN A 291 -10.71 -0.29 -13.74
C GLN A 291 -11.76 -1.41 -13.73
N PRO A 292 -11.86 -2.23 -14.78
CA PRO A 292 -12.84 -3.30 -14.83
C PRO A 292 -12.58 -4.33 -13.73
N LEU A 293 -13.61 -5.10 -13.39
CA LEU A 293 -13.39 -6.33 -12.63
C LEU A 293 -12.72 -7.35 -13.56
N LEU A 294 -11.61 -7.92 -13.10
CA LEU A 294 -10.87 -8.91 -13.87
C LEU A 294 -11.55 -10.28 -13.79
N GLU A 295 -11.12 -11.22 -14.62
CA GLU A 295 -11.75 -12.55 -14.72
C GLU A 295 -11.75 -13.32 -13.40
N PRO A 296 -12.83 -14.06 -13.10
CA PRO A 296 -12.88 -14.92 -11.92
C PRO A 296 -11.85 -16.04 -12.04
N TRP A 297 -11.36 -16.46 -10.89
CA TRP A 297 -10.60 -17.69 -10.74
C TRP A 297 -11.40 -18.70 -9.91
N ALA A 298 -11.33 -19.97 -10.28
CA ALA A 298 -11.86 -21.08 -9.48
C ALA A 298 -10.74 -22.05 -9.04
N PRO A 299 -10.83 -22.64 -7.83
CA PRO A 299 -9.97 -23.75 -7.41
C PRO A 299 -9.88 -24.86 -8.46
N GLY A 300 -8.67 -25.33 -8.72
CA GLY A 300 -8.38 -26.29 -9.80
C GLY A 300 -8.00 -25.65 -11.14
N GLU A 301 -8.30 -24.36 -11.37
CA GLU A 301 -7.82 -23.64 -12.55
C GLU A 301 -6.37 -23.16 -12.38
N ILE A 302 -5.62 -23.23 -13.46
CA ILE A 302 -4.26 -22.69 -13.55
C ILE A 302 -4.34 -21.23 -13.97
N VAL A 303 -3.56 -20.35 -13.32
CA VAL A 303 -3.43 -18.96 -13.74
C VAL A 303 -2.79 -18.89 -15.13
N PRO A 304 -3.47 -18.31 -16.14
CA PRO A 304 -2.95 -18.23 -17.51
C PRO A 304 -1.62 -17.47 -17.61
N ALA A 305 -0.86 -17.76 -18.66
CA ALA A 305 0.28 -16.92 -19.03
C ALA A 305 -0.23 -15.52 -19.45
N GLY A 306 0.48 -14.47 -19.05
CA GLY A 306 0.12 -13.09 -19.38
C GLY A 306 -0.62 -12.32 -18.28
N VAL A 307 -1.11 -12.99 -17.23
CA VAL A 307 -1.63 -12.36 -16.01
C VAL A 307 -0.52 -11.56 -15.33
N ARG A 308 -0.79 -10.29 -15.00
CA ARG A 308 0.19 -9.33 -14.47
C ARG A 308 -0.42 -8.52 -13.34
N PRO A 309 0.31 -8.27 -12.25
CA PRO A 309 -0.20 -7.44 -11.17
C PRO A 309 -0.13 -5.94 -11.53
N PRO A 310 -0.74 -5.05 -10.72
CA PRO A 310 -0.76 -3.62 -11.00
C PRO A 310 0.62 -2.98 -10.82
N TRP A 311 0.75 -1.76 -11.34
CA TRP A 311 1.99 -1.00 -11.36
C TRP A 311 2.78 -0.94 -10.02
N PRO A 312 2.16 -0.88 -8.81
CA PRO A 312 2.92 -0.76 -7.57
C PRO A 312 3.86 -1.94 -7.27
N VAL A 313 3.49 -3.13 -7.75
CA VAL A 313 4.19 -4.39 -7.50
C VAL A 313 4.72 -5.04 -8.78
N MET A 314 4.47 -4.40 -9.93
CA MET A 314 4.87 -4.92 -11.22
C MET A 314 6.38 -5.16 -11.30
N TRP A 315 7.19 -4.23 -10.78
CA TRP A 315 8.65 -4.38 -10.78
C TRP A 315 9.14 -5.63 -10.05
N TYR A 316 8.54 -5.95 -8.90
CA TYR A 316 8.90 -7.13 -8.13
C TYR A 316 8.50 -8.40 -8.88
N TYR A 317 7.29 -8.42 -9.44
CA TYR A 317 6.81 -9.51 -10.28
C TYR A 317 7.72 -9.78 -11.48
N THR A 318 8.14 -8.73 -12.19
CA THR A 318 9.08 -8.83 -13.32
C THR A 318 10.37 -9.53 -12.89
N TYR A 319 10.98 -9.10 -11.78
CA TYR A 319 12.23 -9.72 -11.32
C TYR A 319 12.03 -11.17 -10.88
N VAL A 320 10.99 -11.48 -10.12
CA VAL A 320 10.67 -12.86 -9.71
C VAL A 320 10.52 -13.78 -10.93
N LYS A 321 10.00 -13.26 -12.04
CA LYS A 321 9.81 -14.04 -13.27
C LYS A 321 11.01 -14.05 -14.22
N MET A 322 11.88 -13.05 -14.20
CA MET A 322 12.97 -12.95 -15.17
C MET A 322 14.29 -13.50 -14.64
N ILE A 323 14.64 -13.16 -13.41
CA ILE A 323 15.96 -13.49 -12.85
C ILE A 323 15.86 -14.69 -11.89
N ASP A 324 16.94 -14.97 -11.18
CA ASP A 324 17.00 -16.04 -10.19
C ASP A 324 16.09 -15.73 -8.98
N PRO A 325 15.36 -16.72 -8.42
CA PRO A 325 14.50 -16.53 -7.25
C PRO A 325 15.22 -15.95 -6.02
N PHE A 326 16.46 -16.38 -5.74
CA PHE A 326 17.23 -15.87 -4.60
C PHE A 326 17.55 -14.38 -4.79
N ILE A 327 18.00 -14.02 -5.99
CA ILE A 327 18.36 -12.63 -6.32
C ILE A 327 17.11 -11.73 -6.33
N SER A 328 16.03 -12.15 -6.97
CA SER A 328 14.79 -11.36 -7.08
C SER A 328 14.14 -11.07 -5.73
N VAL A 329 14.16 -12.03 -4.81
CA VAL A 329 13.68 -11.85 -3.44
C VAL A 329 14.65 -11.00 -2.61
N GLY A 330 15.97 -11.16 -2.85
CA GLY A 330 17.01 -10.39 -2.15
C GLY A 330 16.95 -8.89 -2.42
N ILE A 331 16.65 -8.47 -3.65
CA ILE A 331 16.61 -7.04 -4.05
C ILE A 331 15.72 -6.18 -3.14
N PRO A 332 14.39 -6.44 -3.00
CA PRO A 332 13.52 -5.63 -2.13
C PRO A 332 13.98 -5.66 -0.67
N ILE A 333 14.44 -6.81 -0.17
CA ILE A 333 14.91 -6.95 1.21
C ILE A 333 16.12 -6.06 1.45
N ILE A 334 17.14 -6.16 0.59
CA ILE A 334 18.34 -5.33 0.67
C ILE A 334 17.98 -3.86 0.56
N MET A 335 17.05 -3.49 -0.34
CA MET A 335 16.63 -2.10 -0.50
C MET A 335 16.00 -1.53 0.78
N VAL A 336 15.13 -2.30 1.44
CA VAL A 336 14.48 -1.90 2.71
C VAL A 336 15.49 -1.88 3.85
N LEU A 337 16.31 -2.93 4.01
CA LEU A 337 17.32 -3.00 5.07
C LEU A 337 18.36 -1.88 4.94
N PHE A 338 18.81 -1.60 3.72
CA PHE A 338 19.68 -0.46 3.45
C PHE A 338 19.00 0.84 3.85
N ALA A 339 17.74 1.05 3.44
CA ALA A 339 16.99 2.24 3.82
C ALA A 339 16.90 2.40 5.35
N LEU A 340 16.72 1.32 6.12
CA LEU A 340 16.69 1.38 7.59
C LEU A 340 18.02 1.84 8.19
N VAL A 341 19.16 1.44 7.61
CA VAL A 341 20.49 1.80 8.14
C VAL A 341 21.04 3.12 7.59
N VAL A 342 20.40 3.73 6.59
CA VAL A 342 20.84 5.01 5.99
C VAL A 342 21.17 6.10 7.02
N PRO A 343 20.37 6.35 8.08
CA PRO A 343 20.72 7.37 9.08
C PRO A 343 22.01 7.07 9.86
N LEU A 344 22.43 5.80 9.91
CA LEU A 344 23.68 5.37 10.53
C LEU A 344 24.88 5.51 9.58
N LEU A 345 24.65 5.44 8.27
CA LEU A 345 25.67 5.59 7.24
C LEU A 345 25.90 7.07 6.89
N ASP A 346 24.83 7.83 6.67
CA ASP A 346 24.88 9.25 6.29
C ASP A 346 24.92 10.18 7.51
N ARG A 347 25.99 10.10 8.30
CA ARG A 347 26.15 10.93 9.52
C ARG A 347 26.90 12.24 9.30
N ARG A 348 27.70 12.33 8.24
CA ARG A 348 28.63 13.46 7.97
C ARG A 348 28.18 14.24 6.72
N GLY A 349 28.66 15.48 6.59
CA GLY A 349 28.34 16.36 5.45
C GLY A 349 26.97 17.03 5.54
N GLY A 350 26.79 18.10 4.76
CA GLY A 350 25.59 18.94 4.80
C GLY A 350 24.36 18.31 4.15
N SER A 351 23.27 19.07 4.20
CA SER A 351 21.96 18.73 3.61
C SER A 351 21.78 19.28 2.20
N SER A 352 22.74 20.04 1.68
CA SER A 352 22.64 20.67 0.36
C SER A 352 22.73 19.65 -0.78
N ILE A 353 22.06 19.93 -1.90
CA ILE A 353 21.99 19.00 -3.05
C ILE A 353 23.39 18.69 -3.61
N SER A 354 24.26 19.69 -3.71
CA SER A 354 25.63 19.53 -4.23
C SER A 354 26.52 18.66 -3.35
N GLU A 355 26.30 18.68 -2.03
CA GLU A 355 27.05 17.86 -1.07
C GLU A 355 26.52 16.43 -0.96
N ARG A 356 25.32 16.17 -1.50
CA ARG A 356 24.62 14.88 -1.40
C ARG A 356 24.57 14.11 -2.72
N TRP A 357 25.43 14.42 -3.68
CA TRP A 357 25.42 13.80 -5.01
C TRP A 357 25.45 12.26 -4.95
N LEU A 358 26.21 11.66 -4.03
CA LEU A 358 26.27 10.20 -3.86
C LEU A 358 24.93 9.62 -3.39
N TRP A 359 24.27 10.27 -2.43
CA TRP A 359 22.95 9.87 -1.94
C TRP A 359 21.87 10.05 -3.00
N ILE A 360 21.98 11.11 -3.80
CA ILE A 360 21.10 11.33 -4.95
C ILE A 360 21.29 10.23 -5.98
N LEU A 361 22.54 9.84 -6.29
CA LEU A 361 22.83 8.74 -7.19
C LEU A 361 22.24 7.42 -6.68
N ILE A 362 22.35 7.11 -5.39
CA ILE A 362 21.71 5.94 -4.78
C ILE A 362 20.18 5.99 -4.92
N ALA A 363 19.57 7.14 -4.67
CA ALA A 363 18.12 7.32 -4.87
C ALA A 363 17.72 7.12 -6.33
N ILE A 364 18.51 7.61 -7.29
CA ILE A 364 18.31 7.38 -8.72
C ILE A 364 18.42 5.90 -9.06
N ILE A 365 19.39 5.18 -8.49
CA ILE A 365 19.51 3.73 -8.67
C ILE A 365 18.29 2.99 -8.12
N TYR A 366 17.78 3.36 -6.95
CA TYR A 366 16.55 2.80 -6.40
C TYR A 366 15.36 3.02 -7.35
N MET A 367 15.18 4.25 -7.82
CA MET A 367 14.13 4.60 -8.78
C MET A 367 14.31 3.88 -10.11
N ALA A 368 15.55 3.69 -10.57
CA ALA A 368 15.86 2.95 -11.79
C ALA A 368 15.52 1.46 -11.63
N ILE A 369 15.84 0.83 -10.50
CA ILE A 369 15.50 -0.58 -10.22
C ILE A 369 13.97 -0.75 -10.24
N ILE A 370 13.23 0.11 -9.56
CA ILE A 370 11.77 0.03 -9.51
C ILE A 370 11.17 0.35 -10.90
N GLY A 371 11.59 1.46 -11.50
CA GLY A 371 11.08 1.94 -12.78
C GLY A 371 11.37 0.99 -13.94
N TYR A 372 12.61 0.49 -14.04
CA TYR A 372 13.00 -0.48 -15.06
C TYR A 372 12.18 -1.76 -14.93
N GLY A 373 12.07 -2.33 -13.72
CA GLY A 373 11.27 -3.54 -13.50
C GLY A 373 9.80 -3.35 -13.86
N SER A 374 9.20 -2.21 -13.50
CA SER A 374 7.81 -1.89 -13.83
C SER A 374 7.60 -1.74 -15.34
N VAL A 375 8.42 -0.93 -16.00
CA VAL A 375 8.32 -0.67 -17.46
C VAL A 375 8.56 -1.95 -18.25
N LEU A 376 9.63 -2.68 -17.92
CA LEU A 376 9.97 -3.93 -18.57
C LEU A 376 8.79 -4.92 -18.46
N GLY A 377 8.23 -5.07 -17.27
CA GLY A 377 7.08 -5.91 -17.02
C GLY A 377 5.88 -5.65 -17.93
N PHE A 378 5.65 -4.39 -18.30
CA PHE A 378 4.55 -4.03 -19.20
C PHE A 378 4.91 -4.25 -20.68
N ILE A 379 6.17 -4.08 -21.07
CA ILE A 379 6.61 -4.13 -22.47
C ILE A 379 6.87 -5.55 -22.95
N ILE A 380 7.50 -6.40 -22.13
CA ILE A 380 7.92 -7.73 -22.59
C ILE A 380 6.90 -8.81 -22.25
N GLU A 381 6.79 -9.81 -23.12
CA GLU A 381 6.21 -11.09 -22.74
C GLU A 381 7.22 -11.83 -21.86
N ILE A 382 6.83 -12.05 -20.61
CA ILE A 382 7.75 -12.60 -19.63
C ILE A 382 7.89 -14.11 -19.88
N PRO A 383 9.09 -14.58 -20.30
CA PRO A 383 9.25 -15.86 -20.97
C PRO A 383 9.19 -17.07 -20.04
N LYS A 384 9.45 -16.89 -18.74
CA LYS A 384 9.40 -18.00 -17.79
C LYS A 384 7.94 -18.31 -17.46
N GLN A 385 7.51 -19.51 -17.86
CA GLN A 385 6.49 -20.21 -17.10
C GLN A 385 6.90 -20.19 -15.63
N ILE A 386 5.89 -19.99 -14.78
CA ILE A 386 5.88 -20.36 -13.38
C ILE A 386 6.97 -21.44 -13.09
N THR A 387 8.07 -21.03 -12.45
CA THR A 387 9.18 -21.90 -12.01
C THR A 387 8.64 -23.12 -11.24
N PRO A 388 9.42 -24.21 -11.04
CA PRO A 388 8.99 -25.33 -10.18
C PRO A 388 8.53 -24.88 -8.78
N PHE A 389 9.06 -23.77 -8.28
CA PHE A 389 8.64 -23.10 -7.04
C PHE A 389 7.29 -22.37 -7.10
N THR A 390 6.68 -22.24 -8.27
CA THR A 390 5.42 -21.52 -8.46
C THR A 390 4.34 -22.41 -9.10
N ARG A 391 4.68 -23.63 -9.59
CA ARG A 391 3.70 -24.58 -10.14
C ARG A 391 2.88 -25.15 -9.00
N ILE A 392 1.75 -24.51 -8.72
CA ILE A 392 0.76 -25.04 -7.81
C ILE A 392 -0.54 -25.16 -8.59
N ALA A 393 -0.86 -26.37 -9.01
CA ALA A 393 -2.25 -26.73 -9.16
C ALA A 393 -2.82 -26.73 -7.74
N VAL A 394 -3.76 -25.83 -7.47
CA VAL A 394 -4.52 -25.87 -6.23
C VAL A 394 -5.40 -27.12 -6.31
N PRO A 395 -5.23 -28.12 -5.43
CA PRO A 395 -6.06 -29.31 -5.47
C PRO A 395 -7.54 -28.90 -5.36
N PRO A 396 -8.46 -29.48 -6.14
CA PRO A 396 -9.89 -29.15 -6.05
C PRO A 396 -10.42 -29.24 -4.60
N ASP A 397 -9.87 -30.17 -3.82
CA ASP A 397 -10.28 -30.46 -2.45
C ASP A 397 -9.79 -29.44 -1.41
N SER A 398 -8.86 -28.52 -1.76
CA SER A 398 -8.40 -27.49 -0.81
C SER A 398 -9.44 -26.40 -0.53
N ALA A 399 -10.55 -26.41 -1.26
CA ALA A 399 -11.74 -25.60 -0.99
C ALA A 399 -12.63 -26.19 0.13
N VAL A 400 -12.36 -27.41 0.58
CA VAL A 400 -13.04 -28.04 1.73
C VAL A 400 -12.21 -27.75 2.98
N PRO A 401 -12.81 -27.32 4.11
CA PRO A 401 -12.06 -27.16 5.35
C PRO A 401 -11.38 -28.49 5.68
N TYR A 402 -10.05 -28.45 5.80
CA TYR A 402 -9.27 -29.57 6.30
C TYR A 402 -9.66 -29.79 7.76
N ILE A 403 -10.74 -30.57 7.98
CA ILE A 403 -10.98 -31.26 9.24
C ILE A 403 -10.01 -32.44 9.24
N GLY A 404 -8.72 -32.14 9.29
CA GLY A 404 -7.72 -33.13 9.63
C GLY A 404 -7.83 -33.35 11.13
N THR A 405 -8.30 -34.52 11.53
CA THR A 405 -8.01 -35.03 12.87
C THR A 405 -6.51 -34.87 13.13
N PRO A 406 -6.10 -34.29 14.28
CA PRO A 406 -4.69 -34.17 14.60
C PRO A 406 -4.09 -35.56 14.64
N SER A 407 -3.14 -35.85 13.75
CA SER A 407 -2.30 -37.03 13.89
C SER A 407 -1.36 -36.76 15.07
N PRO A 408 -1.35 -37.63 16.09
CA PRO A 408 -0.43 -37.48 17.20
C PRO A 408 1.00 -37.56 16.67
N ILE A 409 1.81 -36.57 17.05
CA ILE A 409 3.25 -36.62 16.90
C ILE A 409 3.71 -37.76 17.81
N GLY A 410 4.09 -38.89 17.19
CA GLY A 410 4.76 -40.01 17.85
C GLY A 410 6.27 -39.84 17.77
#